data_AF-A0A947AB68-F1
#
_entry.id   AF-A0A947AB68-F1
#
_cell.length_a   1.000
_cell.length_b   1.000
_cell.length_c   1.000
_cell.angle_alpha   90.00
_cell.angle_beta   90.00
_cell.angle_gamma   90.00
#
_symmetry.space_group_name_H-M   'P 1'
#
loop_
_entity.id
_entity.type
_entity.pdbx_description
1 polymer ?
#
loop_
_entity_poly.entity_id
_entity_poly.type
_entity_poly.pdbx_seq_one_letter_code
_entity_poly.pdbx_strand_id
1 'polypeptide(L)'
;PKNHINRLKTLFQICFQAIDNKPELIASRIFEEKMQIEFLDAVTQAIIPTMRTTAHSPRATKYQSWQKIEEVIKFTLNAPLTVGELSRTVGVSERTMLRLFQERFGISPKAYLCKIRLSGVRHNLTISSPGEVKIVDIANAWGFWHMGQFASDYKQLFGELPSATLNKIRSTFDK
;
A
#
# COMPACT_ATOMS: atom_id res chain seq x y z
N PRO A 1 -8.45 -8.95 27.50
CA PRO A 1 -8.80 -10.12 26.66
C PRO A 1 -9.86 -11.07 27.28
N LYS A 2 -9.62 -11.58 28.51
CA LYS A 2 -10.53 -12.56 29.16
C LYS A 2 -11.95 -12.03 29.43
N ASN A 3 -12.10 -10.73 29.75
CA ASN A 3 -13.42 -10.15 30.04
C ASN A 3 -14.38 -10.04 28.83
N HIS A 4 -13.87 -9.87 27.61
CA HIS A 4 -14.75 -9.67 26.43
C HIS A 4 -15.33 -10.98 25.90
N ILE A 5 -14.54 -12.06 25.91
CA ILE A 5 -15.02 -13.41 25.57
C ILE A 5 -16.04 -13.91 26.59
N ASN A 6 -15.86 -13.58 27.87
CA ASN A 6 -16.82 -13.90 28.91
C ASN A 6 -18.15 -13.17 28.69
N ARG A 7 -18.12 -11.90 28.29
CA ARG A 7 -19.34 -11.12 27.98
C ARG A 7 -20.12 -11.70 26.79
N LEU A 8 -19.44 -12.11 25.72
CA LEU A 8 -20.05 -12.85 24.60
C LEU A 8 -20.68 -14.17 25.06
N LYS A 9 -19.97 -14.95 25.88
CA LYS A 9 -20.52 -16.19 26.44
C LYS A 9 -21.77 -15.94 27.30
N THR A 10 -21.76 -14.89 28.11
CA THR A 10 -22.92 -14.51 28.94
C THR A 10 -24.12 -14.10 28.07
N LEU A 11 -23.90 -13.31 27.01
CA LEU A 11 -24.98 -12.92 26.09
C LEU A 11 -25.58 -14.14 25.37
N PHE A 12 -24.73 -15.05 24.88
CA PHE A 12 -25.21 -16.30 24.29
C PHE A 12 -25.97 -17.16 25.29
N GLN A 13 -25.49 -17.31 26.53
CA GLN A 13 -26.19 -18.06 27.57
C GLN A 13 -27.56 -17.45 27.90
N ILE A 14 -27.67 -16.12 27.99
CA ILE A 14 -28.95 -15.43 28.21
C ILE A 14 -29.90 -15.68 27.04
N CYS A 15 -29.40 -15.66 25.79
CA CYS A 15 -30.21 -15.95 24.61
C CYS A 15 -30.71 -17.39 24.62
N PHE A 16 -29.84 -18.37 24.88
CA PHE A 16 -30.24 -19.78 24.96
C PHE A 16 -31.21 -20.03 26.11
N GLN A 17 -31.00 -19.42 27.28
CA GLN A 17 -31.97 -19.52 28.39
C GLN A 17 -33.30 -18.84 28.06
N ALA A 18 -33.32 -17.74 27.32
CA ALA A 18 -34.55 -17.12 26.85
C ALA A 18 -35.29 -17.99 25.83
N ILE A 19 -34.55 -18.66 24.92
CA ILE A 19 -35.08 -19.67 23.97
C ILE A 19 -35.75 -20.81 24.72
N ASP A 20 -35.08 -21.36 25.73
CA ASP A 20 -35.56 -22.54 26.43
C ASP A 20 -36.74 -22.24 27.36
N ASN A 21 -36.79 -21.05 27.96
CA ASN A 21 -37.77 -20.75 29.00
C ASN A 21 -38.96 -19.89 28.54
N LYS A 22 -38.78 -19.01 27.56
CA LYS A 22 -39.80 -18.03 27.08
C LYS A 22 -39.57 -17.67 25.61
N PRO A 23 -39.83 -18.60 24.67
CA PRO A 23 -39.53 -18.43 23.25
C PRO A 23 -40.26 -17.24 22.62
N GLU A 24 -41.40 -16.82 23.16
CA GLU A 24 -42.17 -15.64 22.72
C GLU A 24 -41.40 -14.32 22.87
N LEU A 25 -40.42 -14.23 23.77
CA LEU A 25 -39.59 -13.04 23.94
C LEU A 25 -38.64 -12.81 22.76
N ILE A 26 -38.29 -13.87 22.03
CA ILE A 26 -37.34 -13.80 20.91
C ILE A 26 -37.98 -13.18 19.68
N ALA A 27 -39.27 -13.43 19.48
CA ALA A 27 -40.06 -12.80 18.44
C ALA A 27 -40.39 -11.33 18.78
N SER A 28 -40.03 -10.84 19.97
CA SER A 28 -40.26 -9.45 20.33
C SER A 28 -39.23 -8.53 19.68
N ARG A 29 -39.72 -7.51 19.00
CA ARG A 29 -38.91 -6.47 18.37
C ARG A 29 -37.92 -5.82 19.34
N ILE A 30 -38.33 -5.66 20.61
CA ILE A 30 -37.49 -5.08 21.67
C ILE A 30 -36.27 -5.96 21.95
N PHE A 31 -36.45 -7.29 21.98
CA PHE A 31 -35.36 -8.22 22.21
C PHE A 31 -34.43 -8.31 21.00
N GLU A 32 -34.99 -8.32 19.79
CA GLU A 32 -34.21 -8.30 18.55
C GLU A 32 -33.32 -7.05 18.46
N GLU A 33 -33.90 -5.85 18.63
CA GLU A 33 -33.17 -4.58 18.57
C GLU A 33 -32.08 -4.51 19.66
N LYS A 34 -32.41 -4.96 20.89
CA LYS A 34 -31.46 -4.94 22.00
C LYS A 34 -30.34 -5.98 21.84
N MET A 35 -30.65 -7.16 21.30
CA MET A 35 -29.67 -8.21 21.03
C MET A 35 -28.69 -7.78 19.93
N GLN A 36 -29.17 -7.15 18.85
CA GLN A 36 -28.30 -6.67 17.77
C GLN A 36 -27.27 -5.67 18.29
N ILE A 37 -27.69 -4.70 19.12
CA ILE A 37 -26.81 -3.67 19.67
C ILE A 37 -25.78 -4.28 20.63
N GLU A 38 -26.22 -5.09 21.60
CA GLU A 38 -25.33 -5.73 22.59
C GLU A 38 -24.37 -6.71 21.94
N PHE A 39 -24.81 -7.46 20.93
CA PHE A 39 -23.96 -8.40 20.20
C PHE A 39 -22.91 -7.67 19.38
N LEU A 40 -23.30 -6.63 18.64
CA LEU A 40 -22.35 -5.85 17.84
C LEU A 40 -21.31 -5.16 18.72
N ASP A 41 -21.70 -4.60 19.87
CA ASP A 41 -20.78 -4.01 20.84
C ASP A 41 -19.82 -5.07 21.43
N ALA A 42 -20.34 -6.22 21.86
CA ALA A 42 -19.52 -7.29 22.43
C ALA A 42 -18.53 -7.89 21.42
N VAL A 43 -18.95 -8.06 20.16
CA VAL A 43 -18.09 -8.51 19.05
C VAL A 43 -17.03 -7.45 18.76
N THR A 44 -17.40 -6.18 18.66
CA THR A 44 -16.47 -5.08 18.41
C THR A 44 -15.41 -4.98 19.52
N GLN A 45 -15.82 -5.11 20.78
CA GLN A 45 -14.92 -5.12 21.94
C GLN A 45 -14.06 -6.38 22.05
N ALA A 46 -14.47 -7.51 21.48
CA ALA A 46 -13.65 -8.71 21.45
C ALA A 46 -12.63 -8.67 20.30
N ILE A 47 -13.03 -8.13 19.14
CA ILE A 47 -12.21 -8.07 17.94
C ILE A 47 -11.16 -6.97 18.00
N ILE A 48 -11.52 -5.72 18.36
CA ILE A 48 -10.58 -4.58 18.32
C ILE A 48 -9.32 -4.81 19.19
N PRO A 49 -9.41 -5.30 20.45
CA PRO A 49 -8.22 -5.57 21.26
C PRO A 49 -7.41 -6.76 20.76
N THR A 50 -8.07 -7.76 20.16
CA THR A 50 -7.41 -8.93 19.57
C THR A 50 -6.65 -8.53 18.31
N MET A 51 -7.27 -7.72 17.43
CA MET A 51 -6.59 -7.11 16.29
C MET A 51 -5.43 -6.22 16.72
N ARG A 52 -5.58 -5.44 17.80
CA ARG A 52 -4.48 -4.64 18.37
C ARG A 52 -3.34 -5.51 18.92
N THR A 53 -3.62 -6.63 19.56
CA THR A 53 -2.59 -7.54 20.07
C THR A 53 -1.89 -8.31 18.96
N THR A 54 -2.61 -8.77 17.93
CA THR A 54 -2.00 -9.41 16.74
C THR A 54 -1.28 -8.43 15.83
N ALA A 55 -1.70 -7.15 15.79
CA ALA A 55 -1.04 -6.07 15.05
C ALA A 55 0.39 -5.78 15.54
N HIS A 56 0.72 -6.14 16.78
CA HIS A 56 2.06 -5.94 17.36
C HIS A 56 3.03 -7.12 17.12
N SER A 57 2.67 -8.11 16.30
CA SER A 57 3.65 -9.10 15.86
C SER A 57 4.64 -8.49 14.86
N PRO A 58 5.94 -8.84 14.89
CA PRO A 58 6.93 -8.32 13.93
C PRO A 58 6.51 -8.51 12.47
N ARG A 59 5.80 -9.62 12.17
CA ARG A 59 5.27 -9.93 10.84
C ARG A 59 4.11 -9.01 10.45
N ALA A 60 3.19 -8.74 11.38
CA ALA A 60 2.08 -7.80 11.14
C ALA A 60 2.58 -6.35 11.00
N THR A 61 3.53 -5.92 11.83
CA THR A 61 4.14 -4.59 11.72
C THR A 61 4.86 -4.42 10.38
N LYS A 62 5.63 -5.43 9.93
CA LYS A 62 6.28 -5.42 8.62
C LYS A 62 5.28 -5.29 7.48
N TYR A 63 4.19 -6.05 7.53
CA TYR A 63 3.11 -6.01 6.54
C TYR A 63 2.44 -4.63 6.48
N GLN A 64 2.10 -4.06 7.63
CA GLN A 64 1.50 -2.73 7.74
C GLN A 64 2.44 -1.62 7.24
N SER A 65 3.73 -1.66 7.60
CA SER A 65 4.73 -0.73 7.06
C SER A 65 4.79 -0.83 5.54
N TRP A 66 4.68 -2.04 4.99
CA TRP A 66 4.70 -2.22 3.54
C TRP A 66 3.44 -1.68 2.84
N GLN A 67 2.25 -1.92 3.41
CA GLN A 67 1.02 -1.35 2.86
C GLN A 67 1.09 0.19 2.79
N LYS A 68 1.63 0.82 3.85
CA LYS A 68 1.87 2.28 3.86
C LYS A 68 2.89 2.72 2.81
N ILE A 69 3.97 1.95 2.61
CA ILE A 69 4.97 2.24 1.57
C ILE A 69 4.31 2.21 0.19
N GLU A 70 3.53 1.18 -0.12
CA GLU A 70 2.81 1.06 -1.41
C GLU A 70 1.84 2.22 -1.61
N GLU A 71 1.10 2.59 -0.57
CA GLU A 71 0.17 3.71 -0.59
C GLU A 71 0.89 5.03 -0.92
N VAL A 72 1.95 5.37 -0.18
CA VAL A 72 2.72 6.61 -0.40
C VAL A 72 3.31 6.63 -1.81
N ILE A 73 3.90 5.52 -2.26
CA ILE A 73 4.49 5.45 -3.59
C ILE A 73 3.44 5.65 -4.67
N LYS A 74 2.25 5.06 -4.52
CA LYS A 74 1.14 5.21 -5.49
C LYS A 74 0.64 6.65 -5.59
N PHE A 75 0.59 7.38 -4.48
CA PHE A 75 0.14 8.78 -4.47
C PHE A 75 1.21 9.80 -4.87
N THR A 76 2.49 9.43 -4.84
CA THR A 76 3.61 10.36 -5.10
C THR A 76 4.23 10.17 -6.50
N LEU A 77 3.59 9.43 -7.41
CA LEU A 77 4.16 9.11 -8.73
C LEU A 77 4.51 10.36 -9.57
N ASN A 78 3.92 11.52 -9.29
CA ASN A 78 4.13 12.74 -10.08
C ASN A 78 5.20 13.69 -9.51
N ALA A 79 5.83 13.35 -8.37
CA ALA A 79 6.88 14.16 -7.75
C ALA A 79 8.02 13.28 -7.24
N PRO A 80 9.29 13.76 -7.30
CA PRO A 80 10.43 12.93 -6.91
C PRO A 80 10.50 12.68 -5.39
N LEU A 81 9.88 11.60 -4.93
CA LEU A 81 9.91 11.13 -3.54
C LEU A 81 11.31 10.65 -3.13
N THR A 82 11.89 11.22 -2.07
CA THR A 82 13.16 10.77 -1.49
C THR A 82 12.97 9.63 -0.48
N VAL A 83 14.05 8.90 -0.17
CA VAL A 83 14.00 7.83 0.85
C VAL A 83 13.68 8.42 2.24
N GLY A 84 14.24 9.58 2.58
CA GLY A 84 13.99 10.24 3.85
C GLY A 84 12.54 10.70 4.01
N GLU A 85 11.93 11.23 2.94
CA GLU A 85 10.50 11.56 2.94
C GLU A 85 9.64 10.31 3.08
N LEU A 86 9.91 9.25 2.32
CA LEU A 86 9.19 7.99 2.44
C LEU A 86 9.28 7.42 3.87
N SER A 87 10.47 7.47 4.48
CA SER A 87 10.69 7.06 5.87
C SER A 87 9.88 7.89 6.87
N ARG A 88 9.88 9.21 6.73
CA ARG A 88 9.08 10.11 7.58
C ARG A 88 7.59 9.85 7.44
N THR A 89 7.08 9.72 6.22
CA THR A 89 5.65 9.51 5.95
C THR A 89 5.15 8.16 6.46
N VAL A 90 5.95 7.10 6.30
CA VAL A 90 5.60 5.75 6.76
C VAL A 90 5.78 5.59 8.28
N GLY A 91 6.63 6.42 8.90
CA GLY A 91 6.93 6.39 10.33
C GLY A 91 7.97 5.33 10.70
N VAL A 92 8.94 5.05 9.82
CA VAL A 92 10.02 4.07 10.07
C VAL A 92 11.38 4.68 9.78
N SER A 93 12.40 4.26 10.53
CA SER A 93 13.78 4.71 10.29
C SER A 93 14.28 4.28 8.90
N GLU A 94 15.26 5.01 8.35
CA GLU A 94 15.88 4.64 7.07
C GLU A 94 16.56 3.26 7.12
N ARG A 95 17.08 2.86 8.30
CA ARG A 95 17.62 1.50 8.52
C ARG A 95 16.53 0.44 8.36
N THR A 96 15.37 0.65 8.96
CA THR A 96 14.22 -0.25 8.80
C THR A 96 13.76 -0.26 7.35
N MET A 97 13.66 0.91 6.71
CA MET A 97 13.32 1.03 5.30
C MET A 97 14.28 0.21 4.41
N LEU A 98 15.59 0.37 4.59
CA LEU A 98 16.60 -0.40 3.88
C LEU A 98 16.37 -1.90 4.04
N ARG A 99 16.16 -2.38 5.27
CA ARG A 99 15.88 -3.78 5.56
C ARG A 99 14.61 -4.27 4.85
N LEU A 100 13.52 -3.50 4.89
CA LEU A 100 12.26 -3.86 4.23
C LEU A 100 12.42 -4.06 2.72
N PHE A 101 13.15 -3.15 2.07
CA PHE A 101 13.42 -3.23 0.63
C PHE A 101 14.39 -4.35 0.25
N GLN A 102 15.44 -4.56 1.05
CA GLN A 102 16.38 -5.65 0.85
C GLN A 102 15.72 -7.02 1.02
N GLU A 103 14.92 -7.21 2.07
CA GLU A 103 14.23 -8.48 2.32
C GLU A 103 13.15 -8.79 1.26
N ARG A 104 12.56 -7.77 0.63
CA ARG A 104 11.47 -7.96 -0.35
C ARG A 104 11.93 -7.97 -1.81
N PHE A 105 12.92 -7.17 -2.18
CA PHE A 105 13.36 -6.99 -3.57
C PHE A 105 14.86 -7.20 -3.78
N GLY A 106 15.64 -7.42 -2.72
CA GLY A 106 17.10 -7.55 -2.80
C GLY A 106 17.82 -6.26 -3.22
N ILE A 107 17.17 -5.11 -3.13
CA ILE A 107 17.74 -3.81 -3.53
C ILE A 107 17.46 -2.73 -2.49
N SER A 108 18.20 -1.62 -2.58
CA SER A 108 17.99 -0.47 -1.69
C SER A 108 16.70 0.29 -2.04
N PRO A 109 16.10 1.03 -1.08
CA PRO A 109 14.95 1.89 -1.34
C PRO A 109 15.23 2.92 -2.46
N LYS A 110 16.45 3.49 -2.49
CA LYS A 110 16.88 4.41 -3.54
C LYS A 110 16.88 3.77 -4.92
N ALA A 111 17.41 2.54 -5.03
CA ALA A 111 17.42 1.80 -6.30
C ALA A 111 15.99 1.46 -6.76
N TYR A 112 15.12 1.06 -5.83
CA TYR A 112 13.72 0.80 -6.14
C TYR A 112 12.97 2.04 -6.65
N LEU A 113 13.10 3.17 -5.95
CA LEU A 113 12.51 4.44 -6.37
C LEU A 113 13.07 4.91 -7.72
N CYS A 114 14.37 4.70 -7.98
CA CYS A 114 14.96 4.97 -9.29
C CYS A 114 14.30 4.14 -10.40
N LYS A 115 14.09 2.83 -10.19
CA LYS A 115 13.39 1.96 -11.16
C LYS A 115 11.96 2.43 -11.45
N ILE A 116 11.23 2.88 -10.43
CA ILE A 116 9.89 3.45 -10.61
C ILE A 116 9.94 4.71 -11.48
N ARG A 117 10.85 5.64 -11.17
CA ARG A 117 11.01 6.89 -11.94
C ARG A 117 11.40 6.62 -13.39
N LEU A 118 12.33 5.69 -13.63
CA LEU A 118 12.71 5.27 -14.97
C LEU A 118 11.52 4.65 -15.74
N SER A 119 10.69 3.88 -15.06
CA SER A 119 9.47 3.30 -15.64
C SER A 119 8.45 4.37 -15.99
N GLY A 120 8.30 5.39 -15.14
CA GLY A 120 7.49 6.58 -15.41
C GLY A 120 7.97 7.37 -16.63
N VAL A 121 9.28 7.61 -16.73
CA VAL A 121 9.89 8.22 -17.92
C VAL A 121 9.57 7.41 -19.17
N ARG A 122 9.76 6.08 -19.12
CA ARG A 122 9.46 5.20 -20.25
C ARG A 122 7.99 5.27 -20.67
N HIS A 123 7.09 5.29 -19.71
CA HIS A 123 5.65 5.45 -19.99
C HIS A 123 5.40 6.76 -20.73
N ASN A 124 5.88 7.89 -20.22
CA ASN A 124 5.71 9.20 -20.86
C ASN A 124 6.32 9.23 -22.28
N LEU A 125 7.51 8.66 -22.48
CA LEU A 125 8.13 8.58 -23.80
C LEU A 125 7.34 7.71 -24.78
N THR A 126 6.68 6.65 -24.31
CA THR A 126 5.90 5.73 -25.15
C THR A 126 4.57 6.34 -25.61
N ILE A 127 4.03 7.31 -24.87
CA ILE A 127 2.77 8.00 -25.21
C ILE A 127 3.00 9.36 -25.87
N SER A 128 4.26 9.80 -26.03
CA SER A 128 4.60 11.10 -26.61
C SER A 128 5.07 10.97 -28.05
N SER A 129 4.75 11.93 -28.91
CA SER A 129 5.24 11.94 -30.29
C SER A 129 6.66 12.52 -30.39
N PRO A 130 7.52 11.97 -31.26
CA PRO A 130 8.81 12.59 -31.58
C PRO A 130 8.63 14.03 -32.07
N GLY A 131 9.37 14.98 -31.48
CA GLY A 131 9.33 16.41 -31.84
C GLY A 131 8.37 17.26 -31.01
N GLU A 132 7.41 16.66 -30.31
CA GLU A 132 6.49 17.37 -29.43
C GLU A 132 7.04 17.55 -28.01
N VAL A 133 7.92 16.64 -27.59
CA VAL A 133 8.50 16.62 -26.23
C VAL A 133 10.02 16.58 -26.27
N LYS A 134 10.65 17.14 -25.22
CA LYS A 134 12.08 16.95 -24.98
C LYS A 134 12.27 15.88 -23.91
N ILE A 135 13.16 14.93 -24.18
CA ILE A 135 13.53 13.86 -23.23
C ILE A 135 14.03 14.46 -21.91
N VAL A 136 14.77 15.57 -21.99
CA VAL A 136 15.29 16.31 -20.82
C VAL A 136 14.16 16.80 -19.93
N ASP A 137 13.08 17.35 -20.50
CA ASP A 137 11.95 17.88 -19.73
C ASP A 137 11.21 16.76 -19.01
N ILE A 138 11.01 15.63 -19.69
CA ILE A 138 10.42 14.42 -19.08
C ILE A 138 11.33 13.90 -17.96
N ALA A 139 12.63 13.75 -18.22
CA ALA A 139 13.57 13.25 -17.22
C ALA A 139 13.62 14.16 -15.97
N ASN A 140 13.64 15.48 -16.16
CA ASN A 140 13.60 16.47 -15.07
C ASN A 140 12.30 16.36 -14.26
N ALA A 141 11.14 16.20 -14.92
CA ALA A 141 9.86 16.02 -14.24
C ALA A 141 9.84 14.77 -13.33
N TRP A 142 10.57 13.72 -13.71
CA TRP A 142 10.76 12.52 -12.90
C TRP A 142 11.94 12.61 -11.91
N GLY A 143 12.59 13.77 -11.80
CA GLY A 143 13.64 14.08 -10.84
C GLY A 143 15.06 13.67 -11.25
N PHE A 144 15.33 13.51 -12.55
CA PHE A 144 16.67 13.26 -13.08
C PHE A 144 17.30 14.56 -13.58
N TRP A 145 18.33 15.04 -12.90
CA TRP A 145 19.03 16.29 -13.26
C TRP A 145 20.34 16.06 -14.02
N HIS A 146 20.84 14.83 -14.05
CA HIS A 146 22.12 14.46 -14.68
C HIS A 146 21.88 13.55 -15.88
N MET A 147 21.79 14.13 -17.08
CA MET A 147 21.36 13.42 -18.29
C MET A 147 22.24 12.24 -18.69
N GLY A 148 23.56 12.33 -18.49
CA GLY A 148 24.49 11.22 -18.77
C GLY A 148 24.23 10.01 -17.88
N GLN A 149 24.10 10.23 -16.56
CA GLN A 149 23.79 9.16 -15.60
C GLN A 149 22.40 8.58 -15.86
N PHE A 150 21.40 9.46 -16.08
CA PHE A 150 20.05 9.04 -16.43
C PHE A 150 20.01 8.12 -17.66
N ALA A 151 20.67 8.50 -18.75
CA ALA A 151 20.68 7.70 -19.98
C ALA A 151 21.36 6.33 -19.76
N SER A 152 22.42 6.29 -18.95
CA SER A 152 23.10 5.05 -18.55
C SER A 152 22.18 4.14 -17.72
N ASP A 153 21.56 4.67 -16.67
CA ASP A 153 20.66 3.92 -15.78
C ASP A 153 19.43 3.42 -16.54
N TYR A 154 18.89 4.24 -17.45
CA TYR A 154 17.78 3.88 -18.33
C TYR A 154 18.15 2.71 -19.24
N LYS A 155 19.31 2.79 -19.93
CA LYS A 155 19.80 1.72 -20.80
C LYS A 155 20.09 0.44 -20.03
N GLN A 156 20.63 0.54 -18.82
CA GLN A 156 20.87 -0.61 -17.97
C GLN A 156 19.57 -1.32 -17.58
N LEU A 157 18.49 -0.56 -17.33
CA LEU A 157 17.20 -1.13 -16.92
C LEU A 157 16.38 -1.67 -18.09
N PHE A 158 16.38 -1.01 -19.24
CA PHE A 158 15.48 -1.32 -20.36
C PHE A 158 16.16 -1.86 -21.62
N GLY A 159 17.49 -1.88 -21.66
CA GLY A 159 18.27 -2.36 -22.81
C GLY A 159 18.33 -1.39 -24.00
N GLU A 160 17.70 -0.22 -23.91
CA GLU A 160 17.64 0.77 -24.98
C GLU A 160 17.84 2.20 -24.45
N LEU A 161 18.16 3.16 -25.32
CA LEU A 161 18.25 4.56 -24.94
C LEU A 161 16.86 5.20 -24.87
N PRO A 162 16.64 6.25 -24.04
CA PRO A 162 15.39 7.00 -24.01
C PRO A 162 14.94 7.51 -25.39
N SER A 163 15.90 7.91 -26.24
CA SER A 163 15.64 8.35 -27.61
C SER A 163 15.13 7.23 -28.51
N ALA A 164 15.61 6.00 -28.31
CA ALA A 164 15.11 4.84 -29.04
C ALA A 164 13.65 4.54 -28.67
N THR A 165 13.31 4.62 -27.38
CA THR A 165 11.92 4.47 -26.92
C THR A 165 11.01 5.54 -27.54
N LEU A 166 11.41 6.81 -27.53
CA LEU A 166 10.60 7.89 -28.13
C LEU A 166 10.39 7.67 -29.64
N ASN A 167 11.44 7.22 -30.34
CA ASN A 167 11.39 7.03 -31.79
C ASN A 167 10.66 5.75 -32.23
N LYS A 168 10.35 4.81 -31.33
CA LYS A 168 9.65 3.56 -31.68
C LYS A 168 8.26 3.80 -32.26
N ILE A 169 7.58 4.89 -31.89
CA ILE A 169 6.25 5.22 -32.41
C ILE A 169 6.27 5.43 -33.93
N ARG A 170 7.38 5.92 -34.50
CA ARG A 170 7.53 6.06 -35.97
C ARG A 170 7.47 4.73 -36.72
N SER A 171 7.93 3.63 -36.12
CA SER A 171 8.05 2.35 -36.84
C SER A 171 6.73 1.59 -37.02
N THR A 172 5.69 1.92 -36.25
CA THR A 172 4.40 1.22 -36.29
C THR A 172 3.37 1.85 -37.22
N PHE A 173 3.62 3.07 -37.72
CA PHE A 173 2.70 3.79 -38.61
C PHE A 173 3.20 3.91 -40.06
N ASP A 174 4.44 3.47 -40.35
CA ASP A 174 5.03 3.45 -41.70
C ASP A 174 4.98 2.04 -42.38
N LYS A 175 4.02 1.18 -42.01
CA LYS A 175 3.78 -0.12 -42.67
C LYS A 175 2.33 -0.31 -43.10
#